data_AF-A0A0F7ZYZ9-F1
#
_entry.id   AF-A0A0F7ZYZ9-F1
#
_cell.length_a   1.000
_cell.length_b   1.000
_cell.length_c   1.000
_cell.angle_alpha   90.00
_cell.angle_beta   90.00
_cell.angle_gamma   90.00
#
_symmetry.space_group_name_H-M   'P 1'
#
loop_
_entity.id
_entity.type
_entity.pdbx_description
1 polymer ?
#
loop_
_entity_poly.entity_id
_entity_poly.type
_entity_poly.pdbx_seq_one_letter_code
_entity_poly.pdbx_strand_id
1 'polypeptide(L)'
;MLRLLHRPFEALSGSVGASPDEIKIIFSFLASYPLAGLLKRVPDAKPAWKNAFIICTSIFYLVGLFDLWRGLATLLVSASGTYCIAKFLRGSPYMPWIGFVFVMGHMSISHIRRQFANSPSTVDVTGAQMVLVMKLSAFCWNVADGQLPQETLSGFQKDRALKDLPPLLDFGAYVFFFPGLFAGPAFDYVEYRRWIDTTMFDLPSEVEPAKRPPVRKKRKIPRSGTPAAFKALHGLLWIGAFVYLSPRFSPEHLVVDSYRQYGLFRRVWIMYMVNLVSRLKYYGVWTLTEGSCILAGLGYNGVDPLTGKVSWNRLQNIDPWMVETAQNSRGYLAGWNMNTNKWLRNYVYLRVTPKGRKPGFRASMATFVTSALWHGFYPGYYLAFVLASLVQTAAKNFRRFVRPFFLEPVGGEPTSSKRFYDGLTLVATQLTFPFTTTPFILLGLTDSLKAWRGVYFYGLVSTLACLVFFASPGKALLKSRLEERQGQASSRLVRSISSESLTGGEPILGISKDLEQDMSEAMREIKTEVEARQHKKRS
;
A
#
# COMPACT_ATOMS: atom_id res chain seq x y z
N MET A 1 -16.87 25.50 13.70
CA MET A 1 -17.29 24.14 14.12
C MET A 1 -18.72 24.19 14.63
N LEU A 2 -19.59 23.29 14.18
CA LEU A 2 -20.97 23.20 14.68
C LEU A 2 -20.94 22.69 16.12
N ARG A 3 -20.99 23.61 17.10
CA ARG A 3 -20.84 23.31 18.54
C ARG A 3 -21.73 22.18 19.04
N LEU A 4 -22.95 22.07 18.50
CA LEU A 4 -23.91 21.01 18.85
C LEU A 4 -23.42 19.60 18.45
N LEU A 5 -22.70 19.48 17.33
CA LEU A 5 -22.12 18.21 16.89
C LEU A 5 -20.84 17.86 17.65
N HIS A 6 -20.13 18.87 18.18
CA HIS A 6 -18.86 18.64 18.86
C HIS A 6 -19.01 18.15 20.30
N ARG A 7 -19.96 18.73 21.05
CA ARG A 7 -20.19 18.47 22.49
C ARG A 7 -20.25 16.98 22.87
N PRO A 8 -20.94 16.09 22.13
CA PRO A 8 -20.95 14.67 22.47
C PRO A 8 -19.57 14.02 22.44
N PHE A 9 -18.68 14.46 21.55
CA PHE A 9 -17.32 13.94 21.44
C PHE A 9 -16.41 14.47 22.54
N GLU A 10 -16.59 15.72 22.98
CA GLU A 10 -15.89 16.27 24.16
C GLU A 10 -16.30 15.49 25.42
N ALA A 11 -17.59 15.23 25.60
CA ALA A 11 -18.09 14.46 26.74
C ALA A 11 -17.53 13.03 26.75
N LEU A 12 -17.47 12.36 25.60
CA LEU A 12 -16.93 11.00 25.51
C LEU A 12 -15.40 10.95 25.64
N SER A 13 -14.71 12.01 25.20
CA SER A 13 -13.25 12.13 25.32
C SER A 13 -12.77 12.02 26.76
N GLY A 14 -13.46 12.68 27.70
CA GLY A 14 -13.16 12.60 29.13
C GLY A 14 -13.26 11.20 29.74
N SER A 15 -14.07 10.31 29.15
CA SER A 15 -14.29 8.95 29.65
C SER A 15 -13.41 7.89 29.00
N VAL A 16 -12.97 8.12 27.75
CA VAL A 16 -12.28 7.11 26.92
C VAL A 16 -10.77 7.38 26.82
N GLY A 17 -10.28 8.55 27.24
CA GLY A 17 -8.86 8.88 27.19
C GLY A 17 -8.31 9.08 25.77
N ALA A 18 -9.21 9.28 24.80
CA ALA A 18 -8.90 9.62 23.41
C ALA A 18 -9.36 11.05 23.11
N SER A 19 -8.67 11.75 22.21
CA SER A 19 -9.07 13.12 21.83
C SER A 19 -10.43 13.12 21.12
N PRO A 20 -11.18 14.24 21.17
CA PRO A 20 -12.46 14.33 20.47
C PRO A 20 -12.36 14.03 18.97
N ASP A 21 -11.25 14.40 18.33
CA ASP A 21 -11.04 14.18 16.90
C ASP A 21 -10.73 12.72 16.57
N GLU A 22 -10.01 11.99 17.43
CA GLU A 22 -9.84 10.54 17.31
C GLU A 22 -11.16 9.78 17.47
N ILE A 23 -12.06 10.28 18.31
CA ILE A 23 -13.39 9.68 18.44
C ILE A 23 -14.23 9.99 17.18
N LYS A 24 -14.18 11.22 16.68
CA LYS A 24 -14.87 11.60 15.43
C LYS A 24 -14.40 10.78 14.23
N ILE A 25 -13.11 10.46 14.13
CA ILE A 25 -12.61 9.68 12.98
C ILE A 25 -13.16 8.25 13.02
N ILE A 26 -13.16 7.60 14.19
CA ILE A 26 -13.78 6.27 14.37
C ILE A 26 -15.29 6.35 14.09
N PHE A 27 -15.95 7.38 14.61
CA PHE A 27 -17.37 7.63 14.33
C PHE A 27 -17.64 7.75 12.82
N SER A 28 -16.80 8.47 12.07
CA SER A 28 -16.97 8.61 10.62
C SER A 28 -16.85 7.26 9.88
N PHE A 29 -15.97 6.36 10.34
CA PHE A 29 -15.87 5.01 9.77
C PHE A 29 -17.10 4.16 10.10
N LEU A 30 -17.60 4.24 11.33
CA LEU A 30 -18.80 3.50 11.73
C LEU A 30 -20.08 4.05 11.07
N ALA A 31 -20.23 5.37 11.01
CA ALA A 31 -21.33 6.05 10.32
C ALA A 31 -21.35 5.72 8.81
N SER A 32 -20.19 5.41 8.23
CA SER A 32 -20.10 5.02 6.83
C SER A 32 -20.83 3.72 6.50
N TYR A 33 -21.07 2.84 7.48
CA TYR A 33 -21.84 1.61 7.26
C TYR A 33 -23.34 1.87 6.99
N PRO A 34 -24.12 2.49 7.90
CA PRO A 34 -25.52 2.81 7.62
C PRO A 34 -25.65 3.72 6.40
N LEU A 35 -24.75 4.70 6.22
CA LEU A 35 -24.73 5.58 5.05
C LEU A 35 -24.43 4.82 3.74
N ALA A 36 -23.51 3.87 3.72
CA ALA A 36 -23.29 2.99 2.56
C ALA A 36 -24.51 2.10 2.29
N GLY A 37 -25.20 1.68 3.35
CA GLY A 37 -26.49 1.01 3.25
C GLY A 37 -27.55 1.89 2.56
N LEU A 38 -27.62 3.18 2.89
CA LEU A 38 -28.52 4.15 2.25
C LEU A 38 -28.10 4.43 0.80
N LEU A 39 -26.81 4.64 0.54
CA LEU A 39 -26.26 4.81 -0.80
C LEU A 39 -26.64 3.66 -1.74
N LYS A 40 -26.53 2.41 -1.26
CA LYS A 40 -26.95 1.20 -1.98
C LYS A 40 -28.46 1.15 -2.28
N ARG A 41 -29.28 1.94 -1.59
CA ARG A 41 -30.73 2.01 -1.78
C ARG A 41 -31.13 3.12 -2.76
N VAL A 42 -30.24 4.07 -3.06
CA VAL A 42 -30.48 5.06 -4.10
C VAL A 42 -30.65 4.34 -5.45
N PRO A 43 -31.67 4.66 -6.27
CA PRO A 43 -31.97 3.92 -7.50
C PRO A 43 -30.77 3.84 -8.46
N ASP A 44 -30.50 2.64 -8.99
CA ASP A 44 -29.41 2.40 -9.94
C ASP A 44 -29.58 3.21 -11.24
N ALA A 45 -30.83 3.48 -11.66
CA ALA A 45 -31.15 4.32 -12.82
C ALA A 45 -30.91 5.83 -12.61
N LYS A 46 -30.54 6.27 -11.38
CA LYS A 46 -30.30 7.68 -11.05
C LYS A 46 -28.88 7.89 -10.50
N PRO A 47 -27.83 7.69 -11.31
CA PRO A 47 -26.44 7.81 -10.87
C PRO A 47 -26.11 9.20 -10.30
N ALA A 48 -26.71 10.27 -10.85
CA ALA A 48 -26.56 11.62 -10.32
C ALA A 48 -26.96 11.76 -8.84
N TRP A 49 -27.99 11.03 -8.38
CA TRP A 49 -28.45 11.07 -6.99
C TRP A 49 -27.47 10.36 -6.06
N LYS A 50 -26.87 9.25 -6.52
CA LYS A 50 -25.79 8.55 -5.80
C LYS A 50 -24.57 9.47 -5.66
N ASN A 51 -24.18 10.12 -6.76
CA ASN A 51 -23.05 11.06 -6.75
C ASN A 51 -23.29 12.24 -5.79
N ALA A 52 -24.48 12.85 -5.84
CA ALA A 52 -24.84 13.93 -4.92
C ALA A 52 -24.81 13.45 -3.46
N PHE A 53 -25.37 12.28 -3.17
CA PHE A 53 -25.32 11.68 -1.82
C PHE A 53 -23.88 11.51 -1.34
N ILE A 54 -22.99 10.98 -2.19
CA ILE A 54 -21.58 10.78 -1.88
C ILE A 54 -20.89 12.10 -1.53
N ILE A 55 -21.06 13.11 -2.39
CA ILE A 55 -20.43 14.43 -2.23
C ILE A 55 -20.95 15.11 -0.95
N CYS A 56 -22.28 15.15 -0.75
CA CYS A 56 -22.87 15.77 0.44
C CYS A 56 -22.41 15.10 1.73
N THR A 57 -22.31 13.76 1.75
CA THR A 57 -21.84 13.01 2.92
C THR A 57 -20.38 13.32 3.24
N SER A 58 -19.52 13.38 2.22
CA SER A 58 -18.10 13.74 2.40
C SER A 58 -17.90 15.18 2.84
N ILE A 59 -18.68 16.12 2.31
CA ILE A 59 -18.66 17.51 2.79
C ILE A 59 -19.12 17.59 4.24
N PHE A 60 -20.16 16.84 4.62
CA PHE A 60 -20.58 16.74 6.01
C PHE A 60 -19.48 16.16 6.92
N TYR A 61 -18.75 15.13 6.47
CA TYR A 61 -17.61 14.63 7.23
C TYR A 61 -16.53 15.70 7.40
N LEU A 62 -16.08 16.33 6.31
CA LEU A 62 -15.00 17.32 6.38
C LEU A 62 -15.39 18.55 7.20
N VAL A 63 -16.54 19.16 6.89
CA VAL A 63 -16.95 20.44 7.44
C VAL A 63 -17.87 20.29 8.65
N GLY A 64 -18.85 19.39 8.56
CA GLY A 64 -19.82 19.17 9.64
C GLY A 64 -19.18 18.56 10.89
N LEU A 65 -18.39 17.49 10.74
CA LEU A 65 -17.76 16.81 11.88
C LEU A 65 -16.45 17.48 12.32
N PHE A 66 -15.58 17.83 11.36
CA PHE A 66 -14.22 18.29 11.67
C PHE A 66 -13.96 19.79 11.43
N ASP A 67 -14.93 20.56 10.89
CA ASP A 67 -14.75 21.98 10.56
C ASP A 67 -13.58 22.27 9.59
N LEU A 68 -13.22 21.30 8.75
CA LEU A 68 -12.09 21.36 7.82
C LEU A 68 -12.42 22.14 6.55
N TRP A 69 -12.84 23.40 6.65
CA TRP A 69 -13.09 24.26 5.48
C TRP A 69 -11.86 24.42 4.60
N ARG A 70 -10.69 24.70 5.21
CA ARG A 70 -9.41 24.75 4.50
C ARG A 70 -9.02 23.39 3.94
N GLY A 71 -9.39 22.30 4.62
CA GLY A 71 -9.20 20.95 4.12
C GLY A 71 -10.02 20.68 2.85
N LEU A 72 -11.31 21.01 2.87
CA LEU A 72 -12.18 20.92 1.69
C LEU A 72 -11.61 21.72 0.52
N ALA A 73 -11.20 22.96 0.75
CA ALA A 73 -10.53 23.79 -0.26
C ALA A 73 -9.26 23.13 -0.81
N THR A 74 -8.44 22.53 0.06
CA THR A 74 -7.23 21.79 -0.33
C THR A 74 -7.55 20.61 -1.26
N LEU A 75 -8.56 19.81 -0.93
CA LEU A 75 -8.96 18.68 -1.77
C LEU A 75 -9.55 19.16 -3.12
N LEU A 76 -10.32 20.24 -3.10
CA LEU A 76 -10.87 20.85 -4.32
C LEU A 76 -9.78 21.41 -5.24
N VAL A 77 -8.78 22.11 -4.70
CA VAL A 77 -7.64 22.62 -5.49
C VAL A 77 -6.91 21.47 -6.19
N SER A 78 -6.61 20.39 -5.46
CA SER A 78 -5.99 19.20 -6.08
C SER A 78 -6.90 18.62 -7.17
N ALA A 79 -8.18 18.38 -6.88
CA ALA A 79 -9.11 17.76 -7.82
C ALA A 79 -9.32 18.60 -9.08
N SER A 80 -9.63 19.89 -8.94
CA SER A 80 -9.84 20.83 -10.04
C SER A 80 -8.56 21.01 -10.85
N GLY A 81 -7.41 21.19 -10.21
CA GLY A 81 -6.12 21.31 -10.89
C GLY A 81 -5.80 20.07 -11.73
N THR A 82 -5.97 18.86 -11.17
CA THR A 82 -5.80 17.61 -11.91
C THR A 82 -6.75 17.49 -13.09
N TYR A 83 -8.03 17.81 -12.91
CA TYR A 83 -9.01 17.75 -14.01
C TYR A 83 -8.66 18.73 -15.13
N CYS A 84 -8.26 19.96 -14.78
CA CYS A 84 -7.81 20.96 -15.74
C CYS A 84 -6.54 20.51 -16.49
N ILE A 85 -5.54 19.97 -15.79
CA ILE A 85 -4.33 19.40 -16.41
C ILE A 85 -4.71 18.29 -17.41
N ALA A 86 -5.55 17.35 -17.00
CA ALA A 86 -6.00 16.26 -17.86
C ALA A 86 -6.83 16.74 -19.07
N LYS A 87 -7.60 17.82 -18.92
CA LYS A 87 -8.42 18.42 -19.99
C LYS A 87 -7.59 19.22 -20.99
N PHE A 88 -6.76 20.14 -20.52
CA PHE A 88 -6.07 21.08 -21.39
C PHE A 88 -4.76 20.53 -21.94
N LEU A 89 -4.11 19.59 -21.26
CA LEU A 89 -2.87 18.95 -21.72
C LEU A 89 -3.10 17.52 -22.22
N ARG A 90 -4.34 17.15 -22.57
CA ARG A 90 -4.75 15.78 -22.86
C ARG A 90 -3.87 15.04 -23.88
N GLY A 91 -3.44 15.72 -24.94
CA GLY A 91 -2.59 15.15 -25.99
C GLY A 91 -1.09 15.19 -25.69
N SER A 92 -0.67 15.80 -24.58
CA SER A 92 0.75 15.92 -24.22
C SER A 92 1.27 14.66 -23.55
N PRO A 93 2.43 14.11 -23.97
CA PRO A 93 3.07 12.98 -23.29
C PRO A 93 3.53 13.32 -21.86
N TYR A 94 3.67 14.61 -21.53
CA TYR A 94 4.09 15.08 -20.21
C TYR A 94 2.94 15.28 -19.22
N MET A 95 1.67 15.29 -19.70
CA MET A 95 0.49 15.53 -18.87
C MET A 95 0.43 14.68 -17.58
N PRO A 96 0.66 13.35 -17.60
CA PRO A 96 0.59 12.57 -16.37
C PRO A 96 1.71 12.92 -15.37
N TRP A 97 2.89 13.30 -15.84
CA TRP A 97 3.97 13.76 -14.98
C TRP A 97 3.70 15.14 -14.38
N ILE A 98 3.16 16.06 -15.17
CA ILE A 98 2.72 17.38 -14.68
C ILE A 98 1.64 17.21 -13.61
N GLY A 99 0.65 16.35 -13.87
CA GLY A 99 -0.39 16.01 -12.90
C GLY A 99 0.17 15.41 -11.61
N PHE A 100 1.11 14.47 -11.72
CA PHE A 100 1.80 13.86 -10.58
C PHE A 100 2.59 14.89 -9.74
N VAL A 101 3.41 15.73 -10.38
CA VAL A 101 4.20 16.77 -9.70
C VAL A 101 3.29 17.79 -9.03
N PHE A 102 2.20 18.19 -9.67
CA PHE A 102 1.21 19.10 -9.10
C PHE A 102 0.60 18.56 -7.80
N VAL A 103 0.07 17.33 -7.81
CA VAL A 103 -0.59 16.77 -6.63
C VAL A 103 0.40 16.41 -5.52
N MET A 104 1.59 15.90 -5.88
CA MET A 104 2.65 15.62 -4.91
C MET A 104 3.15 16.91 -4.26
N GLY A 105 3.46 17.95 -5.07
CA GLY A 105 3.92 19.25 -4.57
C GLY A 105 2.89 19.94 -3.68
N HIS A 106 1.61 19.89 -4.06
CA HIS A 106 0.54 20.45 -3.22
C HIS A 106 0.42 19.73 -1.86
N MET A 107 0.49 18.40 -1.85
CA MET A 107 0.51 17.62 -0.61
C MET A 107 1.79 17.87 0.20
N SER A 108 2.93 18.08 -0.46
CA SER A 108 4.17 18.43 0.23
C SER A 108 4.05 19.71 1.04
N ILE A 109 3.38 20.74 0.51
CA ILE A 109 3.08 21.98 1.25
C ILE A 109 2.25 21.68 2.50
N SER A 110 1.23 20.83 2.39
CA SER A 110 0.40 20.43 3.55
C SER A 110 1.20 19.66 4.60
N HIS A 111 2.06 18.72 4.18
CA HIS A 111 2.93 17.96 5.08
C HIS A 111 3.91 18.87 5.84
N ILE A 112 4.53 19.83 5.14
CA ILE A 112 5.43 20.81 5.76
C ILE A 112 4.67 21.66 6.79
N ARG A 113 3.48 22.17 6.44
CA ARG A 113 2.63 22.93 7.36
C ARG A 113 2.24 22.11 8.59
N ARG A 114 1.85 20.85 8.41
CA ARG A 114 1.54 19.92 9.50
C ARG A 114 2.73 19.70 10.41
N GLN A 115 3.91 19.47 9.83
CA GLN A 115 5.14 19.27 10.58
C GLN A 115 5.53 20.50 11.41
N PHE A 116 5.34 21.72 10.88
CA PHE A 116 5.52 22.96 11.65
C PHE A 116 4.47 23.15 12.75
N ALA A 117 3.22 22.76 12.51
CA ALA A 117 2.16 22.86 13.51
C ALA A 117 2.38 21.90 14.70
N ASN A 118 3.03 20.75 14.47
CA ASN A 118 3.42 19.75 15.47
C ASN A 118 2.30 19.38 16.47
N SER A 119 1.08 19.20 15.97
CA SER A 119 -0.12 18.89 16.75
C SER A 119 -0.61 17.47 16.42
N PRO A 120 -0.11 16.42 17.09
CA PRO A 120 -0.39 15.03 16.72
C PRO A 120 -1.82 14.57 17.05
N SER A 121 -2.52 15.25 17.96
CA SER A 121 -3.88 14.91 18.40
C SER A 121 -4.99 15.54 17.57
N THR A 122 -4.67 16.48 16.67
CA THR A 122 -5.64 17.12 15.79
C THR A 122 -5.72 16.37 14.46
N VAL A 123 -6.94 16.00 14.05
CA VAL A 123 -7.15 15.43 12.72
C VAL A 123 -7.06 16.54 11.68
N ASP A 124 -6.18 16.38 10.71
CA ASP A 124 -6.04 17.29 9.58
C ASP A 124 -6.38 16.62 8.24
N VAL A 125 -6.36 17.42 7.17
CA VAL A 125 -6.72 16.96 5.82
C VAL A 125 -5.67 16.05 5.17
N THR A 126 -4.44 15.98 5.69
CA THR A 126 -3.31 15.31 5.02
C THR A 126 -3.57 13.83 4.79
N GLY A 127 -4.25 13.13 5.70
CA GLY A 127 -4.65 11.73 5.50
C GLY A 127 -5.55 11.55 4.27
N ALA A 128 -6.59 12.38 4.15
CA ALA A 128 -7.47 12.38 2.97
C ALA A 128 -6.72 12.82 1.70
N GLN A 129 -5.82 13.80 1.82
CA GLN A 129 -5.01 14.28 0.70
C GLN A 129 -4.04 13.22 0.18
N MET A 130 -3.44 12.43 1.07
CA MET A 130 -2.57 11.29 0.72
C MET A 130 -3.32 10.26 -0.12
N VAL A 131 -4.54 9.88 0.28
CA VAL A 131 -5.41 9.00 -0.51
C VAL A 131 -5.76 9.63 -1.86
N LEU A 132 -6.07 10.93 -1.87
CA LEU A 132 -6.44 11.66 -3.06
C LEU A 132 -5.30 11.77 -4.08
N VAL A 133 -4.04 11.95 -3.63
CA VAL A 133 -2.85 11.98 -4.50
C VAL A 133 -2.74 10.71 -5.33
N MET A 134 -2.97 9.53 -4.73
CA MET A 134 -2.93 8.26 -5.46
C MET A 134 -4.00 8.22 -6.55
N LYS A 135 -5.22 8.62 -6.20
CA LYS A 135 -6.38 8.65 -7.10
C LYS A 135 -6.18 9.60 -8.28
N LEU A 136 -5.74 10.83 -8.00
CA LEU A 136 -5.59 11.88 -9.01
C LEU A 136 -4.39 11.65 -9.93
N SER A 137 -3.26 11.17 -9.40
CA SER A 137 -2.10 10.81 -10.23
C SER A 137 -2.40 9.58 -11.11
N ALA A 138 -3.09 8.57 -10.58
CA ALA A 138 -3.59 7.45 -11.37
C ALA A 138 -4.55 7.93 -12.47
N PHE A 139 -5.50 8.81 -12.15
CA PHE A 139 -6.43 9.38 -13.11
C PHE A 139 -5.73 10.04 -14.30
N CYS A 140 -4.68 10.83 -14.08
CA CYS A 140 -3.90 11.40 -15.18
C CYS A 140 -3.25 10.33 -16.07
N TRP A 141 -2.69 9.27 -15.48
CA TRP A 141 -2.16 8.14 -16.26
C TRP A 141 -3.25 7.40 -17.02
N ASN A 142 -4.42 7.21 -16.42
CA ASN A 142 -5.56 6.56 -17.06
C ASN A 142 -6.03 7.35 -18.28
N VAL A 143 -6.10 8.69 -18.18
CA VAL A 143 -6.43 9.57 -19.32
C VAL A 143 -5.37 9.49 -20.40
N ALA A 144 -4.08 9.54 -20.03
CA ALA A 144 -2.96 9.43 -20.95
C ALA A 144 -2.96 8.09 -21.71
N ASP A 145 -3.17 6.97 -21.01
CA ASP A 145 -3.27 5.64 -21.62
C ASP A 145 -4.45 5.55 -22.59
N GLY A 146 -5.56 6.23 -22.30
CA GLY A 146 -6.71 6.31 -23.19
C GLY A 146 -6.47 7.06 -24.50
N GLN A 147 -5.33 7.75 -24.65
CA GLN A 147 -4.93 8.42 -25.89
C GLN A 147 -3.96 7.59 -26.73
N LEU A 148 -3.50 6.44 -26.22
CA LEU A 148 -2.53 5.59 -26.90
C LEU A 148 -3.20 4.43 -27.65
N PRO A 149 -2.59 3.92 -28.74
CA PRO A 149 -3.06 2.71 -29.41
C PRO A 149 -3.06 1.51 -28.46
N GLN A 150 -4.13 0.70 -28.50
CA GLN A 150 -4.35 -0.39 -27.55
C GLN A 150 -3.23 -1.43 -27.60
N GLU A 151 -2.64 -1.68 -28.76
CA GLU A 151 -1.56 -2.65 -28.96
C GLU A 151 -0.32 -2.32 -28.11
N THR A 152 -0.15 -1.03 -27.78
CA THR A 152 1.01 -0.54 -27.00
C THR A 152 0.82 -0.62 -25.49
N LEU A 153 -0.39 -0.97 -25.03
CA LEU A 153 -0.77 -0.99 -23.63
C LEU A 153 -0.68 -2.40 -23.04
N SER A 154 -0.17 -2.50 -21.81
CA SER A 154 -0.29 -3.70 -20.99
C SER A 154 -1.75 -3.99 -20.61
N GLY A 155 -2.07 -5.23 -20.21
CA GLY A 155 -3.43 -5.61 -19.81
C GLY A 155 -4.03 -4.70 -18.72
N PHE A 156 -3.22 -4.31 -17.71
CA PHE A 156 -3.65 -3.36 -16.68
C PHE A 156 -3.96 -1.97 -17.25
N GLN A 157 -3.10 -1.46 -18.14
CA GLN A 157 -3.32 -0.14 -18.76
C GLN A 157 -4.56 -0.14 -19.64
N LYS A 158 -4.80 -1.22 -20.41
CA LYS A 158 -6.02 -1.40 -21.21
C LYS A 158 -7.27 -1.37 -20.33
N ASP A 159 -7.26 -2.14 -19.23
CA ASP A 159 -8.38 -2.20 -18.29
C ASP A 159 -8.69 -0.83 -17.67
N ARG A 160 -7.67 -0.01 -17.43
CA ARG A 160 -7.79 1.28 -16.74
C ARG A 160 -7.81 2.50 -17.66
N ALA A 161 -7.70 2.32 -18.98
CA ALA A 161 -7.63 3.43 -19.93
C ALA A 161 -8.93 4.26 -19.94
N LEU A 162 -8.79 5.59 -19.94
CA LEU A 162 -9.90 6.54 -20.04
C LEU A 162 -9.86 7.27 -21.37
N LYS A 163 -10.66 6.78 -22.32
CA LYS A 163 -10.84 7.39 -23.64
C LYS A 163 -11.55 8.72 -23.63
N ASP A 164 -12.30 9.03 -22.58
CA ASP A 164 -13.06 10.27 -22.40
C ASP A 164 -13.03 10.72 -20.95
N LEU A 165 -12.92 12.04 -20.77
CA LEU A 165 -13.01 12.65 -19.46
C LEU A 165 -14.42 12.46 -18.88
N PRO A 166 -14.51 12.12 -17.60
CA PRO A 166 -15.81 11.99 -16.97
C PRO A 166 -16.51 13.33 -16.77
N PRO A 167 -17.85 13.33 -16.68
CA PRO A 167 -18.61 14.47 -16.20
C PRO A 167 -18.11 14.93 -14.82
N LEU A 168 -18.18 16.24 -14.55
CA LEU A 168 -17.68 16.82 -13.30
C LEU A 168 -18.36 16.26 -12.04
N LEU A 169 -19.66 15.92 -12.14
CA LEU A 169 -20.39 15.33 -11.02
C LEU A 169 -19.85 13.94 -10.64
N ASP A 170 -19.59 13.09 -11.65
CA ASP A 170 -19.03 11.75 -11.43
C ASP A 170 -17.61 11.84 -10.90
N PHE A 171 -16.80 12.75 -11.46
CA PHE A 171 -15.43 13.01 -10.99
C PHE A 171 -15.43 13.52 -9.54
N GLY A 172 -16.32 14.45 -9.20
CA GLY A 172 -16.49 14.96 -7.85
C GLY A 172 -16.86 13.85 -6.87
N ALA A 173 -17.79 12.97 -7.21
CA ALA A 173 -18.19 11.86 -6.36
C ALA A 173 -17.10 10.78 -6.26
N TYR A 174 -16.32 10.56 -7.32
CA TYR A 174 -15.10 9.76 -7.26
C TYR A 174 -14.13 10.36 -6.24
N VAL A 175 -13.78 11.64 -6.35
CA VAL A 175 -12.86 12.36 -5.45
C VAL A 175 -13.34 12.24 -4.01
N PHE A 176 -14.62 12.56 -3.77
CA PHE A 176 -15.25 12.61 -2.46
C PHE A 176 -16.00 11.33 -2.10
N PHE A 177 -15.48 10.15 -2.44
CA PHE A 177 -16.10 8.88 -2.04
C PHE A 177 -15.98 8.64 -0.52
N PHE A 178 -17.03 8.97 0.23
CA PHE A 178 -17.00 9.00 1.71
C PHE A 178 -16.49 7.72 2.40
N PRO A 179 -16.80 6.48 1.92
CA PRO A 179 -16.32 5.26 2.58
C PRO A 179 -14.79 5.16 2.65
N GLY A 180 -14.10 5.73 1.66
CA GLY A 180 -12.65 5.71 1.54
C GLY A 180 -11.98 7.07 1.71
N LEU A 181 -12.71 8.10 2.19
CA LEU A 181 -12.25 9.49 2.15
C LEU A 181 -10.98 9.73 2.97
N PHE A 182 -10.98 9.34 4.25
CA PHE A 182 -9.90 9.72 5.17
C PHE A 182 -8.71 8.76 5.19
N ALA A 183 -8.94 7.46 5.03
CA ALA A 183 -7.91 6.43 5.19
C ALA A 183 -7.80 5.46 4.01
N GLY A 184 -8.52 5.71 2.92
CA GLY A 184 -8.65 4.79 1.80
C GLY A 184 -9.61 3.63 2.13
N PRO A 185 -9.67 2.59 1.30
CA PRO A 185 -8.78 2.29 0.17
C PRO A 185 -8.89 3.27 -1.01
N ALA A 186 -7.76 3.51 -1.69
CA ALA A 186 -7.75 4.19 -2.99
C ALA A 186 -8.09 3.22 -4.12
N PHE A 187 -8.70 3.74 -5.19
CA PHE A 187 -9.13 2.99 -6.37
C PHE A 187 -9.13 3.89 -7.60
N ASP A 188 -9.12 3.29 -8.79
CA ASP A 188 -9.07 4.01 -10.05
C ASP A 188 -10.46 4.53 -10.45
N TYR A 189 -10.51 5.64 -11.19
CA TYR A 189 -11.79 6.20 -11.65
C TYR A 189 -12.59 5.21 -12.52
N VAL A 190 -11.92 4.35 -13.30
CA VAL A 190 -12.60 3.32 -14.10
C VAL A 190 -13.40 2.35 -13.22
N GLU A 191 -12.90 2.01 -12.04
CA GLU A 191 -13.65 1.17 -11.10
C GLU A 191 -14.87 1.89 -10.55
N TYR A 192 -14.72 3.19 -10.27
CA TYR A 192 -15.85 4.04 -9.89
C TYR A 192 -16.91 4.09 -10.99
N ARG A 193 -16.49 4.28 -12.25
CA ARG A 193 -17.37 4.32 -13.43
C ARG A 193 -18.17 3.02 -13.54
N ARG A 194 -17.48 1.86 -13.49
CA ARG A 194 -18.12 0.54 -13.58
C ARG A 194 -19.05 0.22 -12.39
N TRP A 195 -18.79 0.84 -11.23
CA TRP A 195 -19.65 0.73 -10.07
C TRP A 195 -20.91 1.57 -10.18
N ILE A 196 -20.77 2.84 -10.60
CA ILE A 196 -21.89 3.78 -10.68
C ILE A 196 -22.87 3.41 -11.80
N ASP A 197 -22.36 2.91 -12.94
CA ASP A 197 -23.16 2.39 -14.06
C ASP A 197 -23.62 0.93 -13.87
N THR A 198 -23.16 0.29 -12.79
CA THR A 198 -23.45 -1.09 -12.38
C THR A 198 -22.92 -2.19 -13.32
N THR A 199 -22.10 -1.87 -14.32
CA THR A 199 -21.50 -2.83 -15.26
C THR A 199 -20.53 -3.79 -14.57
N MET A 200 -19.91 -3.37 -13.45
CA MET A 200 -19.03 -4.25 -12.68
C MET A 200 -19.74 -5.47 -12.10
N PHE A 201 -21.08 -5.45 -12.01
CA PHE A 201 -21.89 -6.54 -11.46
C PHE A 201 -22.48 -7.45 -12.53
N ASP A 202 -22.24 -7.15 -13.80
CA ASP A 202 -22.68 -8.03 -14.88
C ASP A 202 -21.90 -9.35 -14.79
N LEU A 203 -22.63 -10.47 -14.84
CA LEU A 203 -22.06 -11.80 -14.66
C LEU A 203 -21.57 -12.34 -16.00
N PRO A 204 -20.43 -13.06 -16.03
CA PRO A 204 -20.02 -13.82 -17.21
C PRO A 204 -21.13 -14.80 -17.62
N SER A 205 -21.28 -15.00 -18.93
CA SER A 205 -22.26 -15.92 -19.53
C SER A 205 -22.13 -17.36 -19.00
N GLU A 206 -20.94 -17.72 -18.53
CA GLU A 206 -20.55 -19.04 -18.00
C GLU A 206 -21.11 -19.32 -16.60
N VAL A 207 -21.61 -18.32 -15.88
CA VAL A 207 -22.18 -18.51 -14.54
C VAL A 207 -23.60 -19.04 -14.64
N GLU A 208 -23.77 -20.32 -14.29
CA GLU A 208 -25.07 -20.99 -14.23
C GLU A 208 -26.11 -20.14 -13.47
N PRO A 209 -27.38 -20.07 -13.93
CA PRO A 209 -28.45 -19.32 -13.28
C PRO A 209 -28.61 -19.63 -11.79
N ALA A 210 -28.42 -20.89 -11.39
CA ALA A 210 -28.52 -21.35 -10.00
C ALA A 210 -27.38 -20.85 -9.11
N LYS A 211 -26.21 -20.52 -9.68
CA LYS A 211 -25.02 -20.02 -8.97
C LYS A 211 -24.93 -18.50 -8.97
N ARG A 212 -25.95 -17.80 -9.50
CA ARG A 212 -25.99 -16.35 -9.50
C ARG A 212 -26.08 -15.82 -8.07
N PRO A 213 -25.26 -14.83 -7.70
CA PRO A 213 -25.25 -14.32 -6.35
C PRO A 213 -26.60 -13.67 -6.02
N PRO A 214 -27.12 -13.87 -4.80
CA PRO A 214 -28.42 -13.36 -4.43
C PRO A 214 -28.41 -11.83 -4.44
N VAL A 215 -29.34 -11.24 -5.19
CA VAL A 215 -29.66 -9.82 -5.17
C VAL A 215 -30.91 -9.56 -4.32
N ARG A 216 -31.16 -8.31 -3.92
CA ARG A 216 -32.35 -7.94 -3.13
C ARG A 216 -33.15 -6.89 -3.89
N LYS A 217 -34.42 -7.20 -4.17
CA LYS A 217 -35.31 -6.38 -5.01
C LYS A 217 -34.71 -6.20 -6.42
N LYS A 218 -35.01 -5.09 -7.09
CA LYS A 218 -34.53 -4.74 -8.45
C LYS A 218 -33.08 -4.23 -8.52
N ARG A 219 -32.19 -4.61 -7.59
CA ARG A 219 -30.82 -4.08 -7.51
C ARG A 219 -29.82 -5.01 -8.16
N LYS A 220 -28.80 -4.47 -8.84
CA LYS A 220 -27.71 -5.29 -9.40
C LYS A 220 -26.66 -5.70 -8.37
N ILE A 221 -26.43 -4.89 -7.33
CA ILE A 221 -25.38 -5.13 -6.34
C ILE A 221 -25.71 -6.38 -5.48
N PRO A 222 -24.84 -7.41 -5.45
CA PRO A 222 -25.02 -8.61 -4.62
C PRO A 222 -25.18 -8.32 -3.12
N ARG A 223 -25.68 -9.28 -2.34
CA ARG A 223 -25.76 -9.17 -0.87
C ARG A 223 -24.35 -8.97 -0.25
N SER A 224 -24.12 -7.77 0.26
CA SER A 224 -22.84 -7.34 0.85
C SER A 224 -22.90 -7.04 2.35
N GLY A 225 -24.09 -7.18 2.97
CA GLY A 225 -24.29 -6.84 4.39
C GLY A 225 -23.48 -7.72 5.34
N THR A 226 -23.56 -9.04 5.16
CA THR A 226 -22.82 -10.02 5.96
C THR A 226 -21.30 -9.87 5.86
N PRO A 227 -20.67 -9.84 4.67
CA PRO A 227 -19.22 -9.64 4.59
C PRO A 227 -18.77 -8.27 5.14
N ALA A 228 -19.57 -7.22 4.94
CA ALA A 228 -19.31 -5.92 5.56
C ALA A 228 -19.35 -5.98 7.09
N ALA A 229 -20.34 -6.66 7.68
CA ALA A 229 -20.46 -6.82 9.13
C ALA A 229 -19.28 -7.61 9.73
N PHE A 230 -18.80 -8.65 9.05
CA PHE A 230 -17.59 -9.37 9.47
C PHE A 230 -16.35 -8.46 9.45
N LYS A 231 -16.18 -7.64 8.39
CA LYS A 231 -15.11 -6.62 8.35
C LYS A 231 -15.26 -5.59 9.46
N ALA A 232 -16.49 -5.16 9.77
CA ALA A 232 -16.77 -4.25 10.88
C ALA A 232 -16.30 -4.85 12.22
N LEU A 233 -16.70 -6.09 12.49
CA LEU A 233 -16.33 -6.82 13.70
C LEU A 233 -14.81 -6.98 13.83
N HIS A 234 -14.14 -7.49 12.78
CA HIS A 234 -12.68 -7.62 12.80
C HIS A 234 -11.97 -6.28 12.96
N GLY A 235 -12.44 -5.24 12.28
CA GLY A 235 -11.89 -3.90 12.41
C GLY A 235 -12.00 -3.37 13.85
N LEU A 236 -13.16 -3.53 14.48
CA LEU A 236 -13.40 -3.16 15.87
C LEU A 236 -12.54 -3.98 16.86
N LEU A 237 -12.35 -5.28 16.62
CA LEU A 237 -11.47 -6.12 17.45
C LEU A 237 -10.02 -5.63 17.39
N TRP A 238 -9.52 -5.24 16.22
CA TRP A 238 -8.17 -4.66 16.09
C TRP A 238 -8.03 -3.30 16.76
N ILE A 239 -9.03 -2.41 16.62
CA ILE A 239 -9.05 -1.13 17.34
C ILE A 239 -9.11 -1.36 18.86
N GLY A 240 -9.94 -2.28 19.34
CA GLY A 240 -10.02 -2.64 20.75
C GLY A 240 -8.69 -3.16 21.29
N ALA A 241 -8.01 -4.03 20.53
CA ALA A 241 -6.67 -4.50 20.87
C ALA A 241 -5.64 -3.36 20.90
N PHE A 242 -5.70 -2.43 19.96
CA PHE A 242 -4.85 -1.23 19.97
C PHE A 242 -5.08 -0.36 21.20
N VAL A 243 -6.34 -0.04 21.52
CA VAL A 243 -6.69 0.79 22.70
C VAL A 243 -6.25 0.12 23.99
N TYR A 244 -6.43 -1.20 24.12
CA TYR A 244 -6.03 -1.95 25.31
C TYR A 244 -4.50 -2.03 25.51
N LEU A 245 -3.74 -2.16 24.41
CA LEU A 245 -2.30 -2.39 24.46
C LEU A 245 -1.45 -1.11 24.36
N SER A 246 -1.96 -0.06 23.71
CA SER A 246 -1.19 1.17 23.45
C SER A 246 -0.66 1.88 24.69
N PRO A 247 -1.34 1.91 25.86
CA PRO A 247 -0.77 2.51 27.07
C PRO A 247 0.47 1.76 27.58
N ARG A 248 0.58 0.45 27.30
CA ARG A 248 1.71 -0.40 27.74
C ARG A 248 2.86 -0.41 26.74
N PHE A 249 2.56 -0.18 25.46
CA PHE A 249 3.52 -0.30 24.37
C PHE A 249 3.49 0.95 23.49
N SER A 250 3.61 2.11 24.12
CA SER A 250 3.67 3.39 23.42
C SER A 250 5.08 3.63 22.84
N PRO A 251 5.22 4.41 21.73
CA PRO A 251 6.52 4.69 21.12
C PRO A 251 7.52 5.37 22.06
N GLU A 252 7.04 6.17 23.01
CA GLU A 252 7.84 6.92 23.98
C GLU A 252 8.68 5.98 24.87
N HIS A 253 8.20 4.75 25.11
CA HIS A 253 8.96 3.75 25.85
C HIS A 253 10.30 3.37 25.21
N LEU A 254 10.49 3.61 23.91
CA LEU A 254 11.75 3.29 23.22
C LEU A 254 12.83 4.36 23.41
N VAL A 255 12.45 5.54 23.92
CA VAL A 255 13.34 6.70 24.02
C VAL A 255 13.57 7.17 25.45
N VAL A 256 12.85 6.64 26.44
CA VAL A 256 13.14 6.88 27.87
C VAL A 256 14.43 6.19 28.31
N ASP A 257 15.13 6.75 29.28
CA ASP A 257 16.43 6.22 29.71
C ASP A 257 16.31 4.88 30.46
N SER A 258 15.20 4.67 31.17
CA SER A 258 14.88 3.40 31.84
C SER A 258 14.80 2.20 30.88
N TYR A 259 14.48 2.44 29.60
CA TYR A 259 14.47 1.40 28.57
C TYR A 259 15.82 0.68 28.45
N ARG A 260 16.93 1.41 28.63
CA ARG A 260 18.29 0.85 28.51
C ARG A 260 18.73 0.03 29.72
N GLN A 261 18.04 0.16 30.85
CA GLN A 261 18.32 -0.62 32.04
C GLN A 261 17.87 -2.09 31.88
N TYR A 262 16.98 -2.37 30.91
CA TYR A 262 16.56 -3.73 30.61
C TYR A 262 17.61 -4.53 29.83
N GLY A 263 17.64 -5.85 30.06
CA GLY A 263 18.43 -6.79 29.25
C GLY A 263 18.08 -6.73 27.76
N LEU A 264 19.02 -7.11 26.89
CA LEU A 264 18.88 -6.95 25.43
C LEU A 264 17.61 -7.62 24.86
N PHE A 265 17.32 -8.85 25.27
CA PHE A 265 16.13 -9.57 24.79
C PHE A 265 14.82 -8.85 25.15
N ARG A 266 14.73 -8.31 26.37
CA ARG A 266 13.57 -7.50 26.79
C ARG A 266 13.47 -6.22 25.97
N ARG A 267 14.59 -5.55 25.67
CA ARG A 267 14.61 -4.36 24.82
C ARG A 267 14.10 -4.65 23.41
N VAL A 268 14.57 -5.73 22.79
CA VAL A 268 14.13 -6.17 21.46
C VAL A 268 12.64 -6.54 21.47
N TRP A 269 12.18 -7.27 22.49
CA TRP A 269 10.77 -7.62 22.63
C TRP A 269 9.86 -6.40 22.82
N ILE A 270 10.26 -5.42 23.64
CA ILE A 270 9.51 -4.17 23.80
C ILE A 270 9.44 -3.42 22.46
N MET A 271 10.55 -3.31 21.73
CA MET A 271 10.56 -2.69 20.39
C MET A 271 9.63 -3.41 19.41
N TYR A 272 9.66 -4.74 19.40
CA TYR A 272 8.74 -5.55 18.61
C TYR A 272 7.28 -5.23 18.96
N MET A 273 6.94 -5.25 20.26
CA MET A 273 5.58 -5.00 20.73
C MET A 273 5.09 -3.58 20.44
N VAL A 274 5.94 -2.56 20.62
CA VAL A 274 5.61 -1.16 20.26
C VAL A 274 5.23 -1.05 18.78
N ASN A 275 5.99 -1.69 17.90
CA ASN A 275 5.70 -1.68 16.46
C ASN A 275 4.45 -2.50 16.13
N LEU A 276 4.28 -3.68 16.73
CA LEU A 276 3.08 -4.51 16.55
C LEU A 276 1.82 -3.74 16.96
N VAL A 277 1.81 -3.17 18.16
CA VAL A 277 0.69 -2.39 18.69
C VAL A 277 0.43 -1.18 17.80
N SER A 278 1.48 -0.48 17.34
CA SER A 278 1.35 0.63 16.39
C SER A 278 0.74 0.21 15.04
N ARG A 279 0.89 -1.04 14.60
CA ARG A 279 0.24 -1.57 13.39
C ARG A 279 -1.24 -1.85 13.58
N LEU A 280 -1.67 -2.27 14.77
CA LEU A 280 -3.05 -2.69 15.05
C LEU A 280 -4.08 -1.61 14.70
N LYS A 281 -3.78 -0.32 14.93
CA LYS A 281 -4.67 0.78 14.53
C LYS A 281 -4.90 0.82 13.02
N TYR A 282 -3.88 0.53 12.21
CA TYR A 282 -4.01 0.47 10.75
C TYR A 282 -4.80 -0.77 10.32
N TYR A 283 -4.60 -1.92 10.99
CA TYR A 283 -5.40 -3.12 10.75
C TYR A 283 -6.87 -2.84 11.01
N GLY A 284 -7.19 -2.18 12.12
CA GLY A 284 -8.54 -1.76 12.46
C GLY A 284 -9.13 -0.81 11.43
N VAL A 285 -8.51 0.36 11.24
CA VAL A 285 -9.03 1.42 10.36
C VAL A 285 -9.20 0.93 8.92
N TRP A 286 -8.19 0.28 8.33
CA TRP A 286 -8.29 -0.18 6.95
C TRP A 286 -9.29 -1.32 6.76
N THR A 287 -9.49 -2.18 7.76
CA THR A 287 -10.53 -3.22 7.71
C THR A 287 -11.93 -2.61 7.83
N LEU A 288 -12.12 -1.60 8.68
CA LEU A 288 -13.38 -0.87 8.82
C LEU A 288 -13.76 -0.14 7.52
N THR A 289 -12.83 0.61 6.93
CA THR A 289 -13.12 1.35 5.69
C THR A 289 -13.38 0.38 4.53
N GLU A 290 -12.62 -0.71 4.41
CA GLU A 290 -12.90 -1.78 3.45
C GLU A 290 -14.32 -2.35 3.62
N GLY A 291 -14.76 -2.61 4.85
CA GLY A 291 -16.11 -3.10 5.13
C GLY A 291 -17.21 -2.13 4.65
N SER A 292 -17.02 -0.82 4.82
CA SER A 292 -17.97 0.18 4.31
C SER A 292 -17.98 0.26 2.77
N CYS A 293 -16.81 0.10 2.12
CA CYS A 293 -16.70 -0.01 0.66
C CYS A 293 -17.38 -1.28 0.11
N ILE A 294 -17.25 -2.42 0.81
CA ILE A 294 -17.95 -3.67 0.52
C ILE A 294 -19.46 -3.44 0.62
N LEU A 295 -19.92 -2.76 1.68
CA LEU A 295 -21.33 -2.49 1.87
C LEU A 295 -21.90 -1.62 0.74
N ALA A 296 -21.15 -0.61 0.30
CA ALA A 296 -21.48 0.24 -0.86
C ALA A 296 -21.46 -0.53 -2.20
N GLY A 297 -20.83 -1.70 -2.25
CA GLY A 297 -20.75 -2.57 -3.43
C GLY A 297 -19.45 -2.45 -4.21
N LEU A 298 -18.63 -1.43 -3.96
CA LEU A 298 -17.38 -1.17 -4.69
C LEU A 298 -16.28 -2.22 -4.38
N GLY A 299 -16.41 -2.96 -3.27
CA GLY A 299 -15.52 -4.08 -2.95
C GLY A 299 -15.70 -5.34 -3.81
N TYR A 300 -16.73 -5.41 -4.67
CA TYR A 300 -17.05 -6.59 -5.47
C TYR A 300 -15.94 -6.93 -6.47
N ASN A 301 -15.47 -8.18 -6.46
CA ASN A 301 -14.41 -8.68 -7.33
C ASN A 301 -14.81 -9.96 -8.08
N GLY A 302 -16.05 -9.99 -8.58
CA GLY A 302 -16.55 -11.14 -9.34
C GLY A 302 -17.09 -12.27 -8.47
N VAL A 303 -17.43 -13.36 -9.16
CA VAL A 303 -18.00 -14.59 -8.59
C VAL A 303 -17.13 -15.74 -9.05
N ASP A 304 -16.80 -16.63 -8.13
CA ASP A 304 -16.18 -17.91 -8.47
C ASP A 304 -17.16 -18.76 -9.29
N PRO A 305 -16.84 -19.13 -10.55
CA PRO A 305 -17.75 -19.92 -11.39
C PRO A 305 -18.06 -21.31 -10.83
N LEU A 306 -17.12 -21.91 -10.08
CA LEU A 306 -17.28 -23.26 -9.53
C LEU A 306 -18.19 -23.22 -8.30
N THR A 307 -17.90 -22.33 -7.35
CA THR A 307 -18.56 -22.30 -6.04
C THR A 307 -19.72 -21.30 -5.93
N GLY A 308 -19.87 -20.38 -6.89
CA GLY A 308 -20.83 -19.28 -6.81
C GLY A 308 -20.52 -18.24 -5.73
N LYS A 309 -19.37 -18.32 -5.05
CA LYS A 309 -19.00 -17.40 -3.98
C LYS A 309 -18.57 -16.06 -4.55
N VAL A 310 -19.15 -14.99 -4.00
CA VAL A 310 -18.78 -13.61 -4.33
C VAL A 310 -17.47 -13.25 -3.64
N SER A 311 -16.52 -12.72 -4.41
CA SER A 311 -15.31 -12.13 -3.85
C SER A 311 -15.52 -10.65 -3.53
N TRP A 312 -15.08 -10.23 -2.33
CA TRP A 312 -15.22 -8.87 -1.82
C TRP A 312 -13.88 -8.17 -1.58
N ASN A 313 -12.80 -8.65 -2.22
CA ASN A 313 -11.43 -8.21 -1.97
C ASN A 313 -10.88 -7.18 -2.98
N ARG A 314 -11.72 -6.58 -3.85
CA ARG A 314 -11.26 -5.62 -4.87
C ARG A 314 -10.45 -4.48 -4.25
N LEU A 315 -10.99 -3.95 -3.15
CA LEU A 315 -10.44 -2.82 -2.41
C LEU A 315 -9.71 -3.21 -1.12
N GLN A 316 -9.38 -4.50 -0.94
CA GLN A 316 -8.66 -4.94 0.24
C GLN A 316 -7.33 -4.16 0.36
N ASN A 317 -7.15 -3.47 1.48
CA ASN A 317 -5.96 -2.65 1.71
C ASN A 317 -4.97 -3.29 2.69
N ILE A 318 -5.42 -4.28 3.45
CA ILE A 318 -4.62 -4.97 4.46
C ILE A 318 -4.99 -6.46 4.55
N ASP A 319 -3.96 -7.27 4.77
CA ASP A 319 -4.07 -8.65 5.23
C ASP A 319 -3.16 -8.83 6.47
N PRO A 320 -3.69 -8.71 7.70
CA PRO A 320 -2.90 -8.84 8.92
C PRO A 320 -2.18 -10.19 9.03
N TRP A 321 -2.81 -11.27 8.59
CA TRP A 321 -2.21 -12.60 8.67
C TRP A 321 -1.03 -12.73 7.72
N MET A 322 -1.17 -12.22 6.49
CA MET A 322 -0.05 -12.18 5.55
C MET A 322 1.14 -11.36 6.09
N VAL A 323 0.87 -10.27 6.83
CA VAL A 323 1.93 -9.45 7.45
C VAL A 323 2.61 -10.18 8.60
N GLU A 324 1.84 -10.67 9.58
CA GLU A 324 2.40 -11.24 10.81
C GLU A 324 2.98 -12.66 10.61
N THR A 325 2.60 -13.36 9.53
CA THR A 325 3.16 -14.68 9.15
C THR A 325 4.18 -14.60 8.00
N ALA A 326 4.57 -13.39 7.60
CA ALA A 326 5.53 -13.20 6.52
C ALA A 326 6.92 -13.75 6.88
N GLN A 327 7.44 -14.60 5.99
CA GLN A 327 8.79 -15.17 6.07
C GLN A 327 9.84 -14.37 5.26
N ASN A 328 9.46 -13.22 4.72
CA ASN A 328 10.37 -12.31 4.02
C ASN A 328 9.69 -10.96 3.82
N SER A 329 10.50 -9.96 3.48
CA SER A 329 10.07 -8.59 3.21
C SER A 329 9.01 -8.44 2.12
N ARG A 330 9.13 -9.20 1.03
CA ARG A 330 8.15 -9.17 -0.06
C ARG A 330 6.78 -9.66 0.41
N GLY A 331 6.73 -10.75 1.18
CA GLY A 331 5.49 -11.27 1.76
C GLY A 331 4.87 -10.29 2.76
N TYR A 332 5.71 -9.69 3.61
CA TYR A 332 5.28 -8.69 4.59
C TYR A 332 4.61 -7.50 3.92
N LEU A 333 5.27 -6.95 2.90
CA LEU A 333 4.79 -5.77 2.19
C LEU A 333 3.63 -6.10 1.23
N ALA A 334 3.49 -7.35 0.77
CA ALA A 334 2.34 -7.77 -0.03
C ALA A 334 1.01 -7.69 0.74
N GLY A 335 1.04 -7.89 2.08
CA GLY A 335 -0.13 -7.78 2.95
C GLY A 335 -0.34 -6.38 3.55
N TRP A 336 0.66 -5.49 3.46
CA TRP A 336 0.62 -4.15 4.05
C TRP A 336 0.30 -3.07 3.02
N ASN A 337 -0.72 -2.23 3.27
CA ASN A 337 -1.06 -1.07 2.44
C ASN A 337 -1.16 -1.41 0.92
N MET A 338 -1.94 -2.45 0.62
CA MET A 338 -1.93 -3.14 -0.66
C MET A 338 -2.25 -2.21 -1.85
N ASN A 339 -3.18 -1.26 -1.71
CA ASN A 339 -3.54 -0.37 -2.82
C ASN A 339 -2.47 0.70 -3.07
N THR A 340 -1.76 1.15 -2.03
CA THR A 340 -0.58 2.02 -2.21
C THR A 340 0.53 1.28 -2.95
N ASN A 341 0.75 -0.01 -2.65
CA ASN A 341 1.70 -0.83 -3.39
C ASN A 341 1.32 -1.01 -4.87
N LYS A 342 0.02 -1.22 -5.16
CA LYS A 342 -0.48 -1.24 -6.54
C LYS A 342 -0.24 0.10 -7.24
N TRP A 343 -0.50 1.21 -6.56
CA TRP A 343 -0.28 2.55 -7.09
C TRP A 343 1.19 2.80 -7.43
N LEU A 344 2.09 2.59 -6.47
CA LEU A 344 3.54 2.73 -6.66
C LEU A 344 4.06 1.86 -7.81
N ARG A 345 3.59 0.61 -7.92
CA ARG A 345 3.97 -0.29 -9.02
C ARG A 345 3.51 0.25 -10.38
N ASN A 346 2.20 0.51 -10.52
CA ASN A 346 1.57 0.72 -11.82
C ASN A 346 1.66 2.15 -12.35
N TYR A 347 1.81 3.13 -11.46
CA TYR A 347 1.77 4.56 -11.79
C TYR A 347 3.07 5.30 -11.50
N VAL A 348 4.06 4.65 -10.86
CA VAL A 348 5.40 5.21 -10.64
C VAL A 348 6.45 4.30 -11.26
N TYR A 349 6.68 3.13 -10.66
CA TYR A 349 7.76 2.22 -11.01
C TYR A 349 7.78 1.78 -12.49
N LEU A 350 6.65 1.28 -12.98
CA LEU A 350 6.54 0.86 -14.38
C LEU A 350 6.52 2.06 -15.34
N ARG A 351 6.16 3.25 -14.86
CA ARG A 351 6.04 4.47 -15.69
C ARG A 351 7.37 5.18 -15.92
N VAL A 352 8.26 5.15 -14.93
CA VAL A 352 9.63 5.67 -15.07
C VAL A 352 10.54 4.71 -15.84
N THR A 353 10.07 3.50 -16.14
CA THR A 353 10.83 2.51 -16.91
C THR A 353 10.60 2.74 -18.41
N PRO A 354 11.67 2.95 -19.22
CA PRO A 354 11.53 3.08 -20.66
C PRO A 354 10.85 1.86 -21.30
N LYS A 355 10.02 2.09 -22.32
CA LYS A 355 9.36 1.00 -23.07
C LYS A 355 10.41 0.02 -23.60
N GLY A 356 10.14 -1.28 -23.46
CA GLY A 356 11.04 -2.35 -23.89
C GLY A 356 12.22 -2.66 -22.95
N ARG A 357 12.43 -1.86 -21.87
CA ARG A 357 13.44 -2.14 -20.86
C ARG A 357 12.85 -2.77 -19.61
N LYS A 358 13.67 -3.54 -18.90
CA LYS A 358 13.33 -4.03 -17.56
C LYS A 358 13.53 -2.89 -16.56
N PRO A 359 12.63 -2.74 -15.58
CA PRO A 359 12.85 -1.76 -14.52
C PRO A 359 14.10 -2.09 -13.71
N GLY A 360 14.96 -1.10 -13.53
CA GLY A 360 16.20 -1.23 -12.76
C GLY A 360 16.26 -0.32 -11.53
N PHE A 361 17.46 0.13 -11.20
CA PHE A 361 17.76 0.87 -9.97
C PHE A 361 17.10 2.24 -9.96
N ARG A 362 17.12 2.96 -11.10
CA ARG A 362 16.47 4.27 -11.26
C ARG A 362 14.97 4.19 -10.95
N ALA A 363 14.30 3.13 -11.43
CA ALA A 363 12.88 2.92 -11.16
C ALA A 363 12.60 2.61 -9.69
N SER A 364 13.49 1.84 -9.05
CA SER A 364 13.42 1.56 -7.62
C SER A 364 13.58 2.81 -6.77
N MET A 365 14.60 3.62 -7.07
CA MET A 365 14.85 4.87 -6.36
C MET A 365 13.69 5.86 -6.51
N ALA A 366 13.16 6.03 -7.72
CA ALA A 366 12.00 6.89 -7.96
C ALA A 366 10.78 6.46 -7.13
N THR A 367 10.56 5.15 -7.01
CA THR A 367 9.46 4.59 -6.23
C THR A 367 9.66 4.82 -4.73
N PHE A 368 10.86 4.61 -4.21
CA PHE A 368 11.19 4.88 -2.81
C PHE A 368 11.05 6.35 -2.44
N VAL A 369 11.64 7.24 -3.24
CA VAL A 369 11.55 8.69 -3.04
C VAL A 369 10.10 9.14 -3.07
N THR A 370 9.32 8.64 -4.04
CA THR A 370 7.88 8.91 -4.10
C THR A 370 7.15 8.45 -2.84
N SER A 371 7.42 7.22 -2.37
CA SER A 371 6.83 6.69 -1.14
C SER A 371 7.20 7.53 0.09
N ALA A 372 8.47 7.91 0.23
CA ALA A 372 8.92 8.75 1.35
C ALA A 372 8.25 10.12 1.35
N LEU A 373 8.25 10.82 0.19
CA LEU A 373 7.59 12.11 0.02
C LEU A 373 6.07 12.02 0.24
N TRP A 374 5.47 10.88 -0.13
CA TRP A 374 4.05 10.63 0.10
C TRP A 374 3.71 10.60 1.59
N HIS A 375 4.59 10.03 2.42
CA HIS A 375 4.42 10.01 3.87
C HIS A 375 4.78 11.33 4.55
N GLY A 376 5.78 12.07 4.07
CA GLY A 376 6.12 13.42 4.54
C GLY A 376 7.61 13.71 4.62
N PHE A 377 7.98 14.70 5.44
CA PHE A 377 9.35 15.24 5.53
C PHE A 377 10.06 14.93 6.85
N TYR A 378 9.43 14.15 7.74
CA TYR A 378 10.09 13.67 8.95
C TYR A 378 11.26 12.72 8.61
N PRO A 379 12.47 12.94 9.16
CA PRO A 379 13.64 12.12 8.87
C PRO A 379 13.46 10.62 9.13
N GLY A 380 12.63 10.25 10.11
CA GLY A 380 12.31 8.87 10.45
C GLY A 380 11.69 8.09 9.29
N TYR A 381 10.91 8.73 8.42
CA TYR A 381 10.39 8.08 7.20
C TYR A 381 11.54 7.65 6.28
N TYR A 382 12.51 8.53 6.05
CA TYR A 382 13.64 8.27 5.17
C TYR A 382 14.54 7.17 5.73
N LEU A 383 14.81 7.17 7.04
CA LEU A 383 15.55 6.09 7.71
C LEU A 383 14.86 4.73 7.49
N ALA A 384 13.55 4.67 7.72
CA ALA A 384 12.78 3.45 7.56
C ALA A 384 12.75 2.95 6.11
N PHE A 385 12.51 3.84 5.14
CA PHE A 385 12.45 3.45 3.72
C PHE A 385 13.80 3.01 3.17
N VAL A 386 14.88 3.71 3.51
CA VAL A 386 16.24 3.33 3.11
C VAL A 386 16.57 1.96 3.67
N LEU A 387 16.38 1.73 4.97
CA LEU A 387 16.66 0.41 5.54
C LEU A 387 15.73 -0.68 4.98
N ALA A 388 14.45 -0.40 4.76
CA ALA A 388 13.52 -1.35 4.13
C ALA A 388 13.96 -1.75 2.71
N SER A 389 14.63 -0.85 1.97
CA SER A 389 15.20 -1.17 0.65
C SER A 389 16.37 -2.16 0.75
N LEU A 390 17.24 -1.98 1.74
CA LEU A 390 18.37 -2.86 2.02
C LEU A 390 17.90 -4.23 2.49
N VAL A 391 16.93 -4.27 3.42
CA VAL A 391 16.29 -5.50 3.91
C VAL A 391 15.65 -6.26 2.76
N GLN A 392 14.98 -5.59 1.83
CA GLN A 392 14.41 -6.23 0.64
C GLN A 392 15.47 -6.85 -0.27
N THR A 393 16.58 -6.15 -0.48
CA THR A 393 17.71 -6.66 -1.27
C THR A 393 18.33 -7.89 -0.61
N ALA A 394 18.58 -7.85 0.70
CA ALA A 394 19.11 -8.99 1.45
C ALA A 394 18.15 -10.19 1.41
N ALA A 395 16.86 -9.99 1.73
CA ALA A 395 15.86 -11.06 1.76
C ALA A 395 15.71 -11.76 0.40
N LYS A 396 15.86 -11.01 -0.68
CA LYS A 396 15.85 -11.56 -2.04
C LYS A 396 17.04 -12.44 -2.34
N ASN A 397 18.25 -12.06 -1.90
CA ASN A 397 19.42 -12.93 -2.02
C ASN A 397 19.24 -14.22 -1.24
N PHE A 398 18.66 -14.18 -0.03
CA PHE A 398 18.28 -15.40 0.68
C PHE A 398 17.27 -16.25 -0.10
N ARG A 399 16.25 -15.63 -0.71
CA ARG A 399 15.27 -16.36 -1.52
C ARG A 399 15.87 -17.00 -2.77
N ARG A 400 16.88 -16.38 -3.38
CA ARG A 400 17.54 -16.87 -4.60
C ARG A 400 18.63 -17.90 -4.33
N PHE A 401 19.43 -17.70 -3.28
CA PHE A 401 20.66 -18.46 -3.05
C PHE A 401 20.64 -19.34 -1.81
N VAL A 402 19.69 -19.17 -0.89
CA VAL A 402 19.62 -19.95 0.36
C VAL A 402 18.38 -20.84 0.41
N ARG A 403 17.19 -20.29 0.10
CA ARG A 403 15.94 -21.07 0.07
C ARG A 403 16.02 -22.35 -0.78
N PRO A 404 16.68 -22.38 -1.95
CA PRO A 404 16.70 -23.59 -2.77
C PRO A 404 17.34 -24.80 -2.07
N PHE A 405 18.21 -24.61 -1.07
CA PHE A 405 18.76 -25.72 -0.26
C PHE A 405 17.70 -26.47 0.56
N PHE A 406 16.55 -25.85 0.79
CA PHE A 406 15.42 -26.40 1.54
C PHE A 406 14.28 -26.86 0.64
N LEU A 407 14.52 -26.90 -0.67
CA LEU A 407 13.62 -27.48 -1.65
C LEU A 407 14.32 -28.65 -2.30
N GLU A 408 13.55 -29.59 -2.80
CA GLU A 408 14.06 -30.65 -3.64
C GLU A 408 14.63 -30.04 -4.93
N PRO A 409 15.83 -30.48 -5.38
CA PRO A 409 16.46 -29.91 -6.58
C PRO A 409 15.61 -30.10 -7.84
N VAL A 410 14.76 -31.12 -7.82
CA VAL A 410 13.82 -31.51 -8.87
C VAL A 410 12.42 -31.38 -8.29
N GLY A 411 11.46 -30.85 -9.07
CA GLY A 411 10.07 -30.65 -8.62
C GLY A 411 9.89 -29.44 -7.69
N GLY A 412 10.90 -29.05 -6.93
CA GLY A 412 10.85 -27.85 -6.07
C GLY A 412 9.99 -28.03 -4.81
N GLU A 413 9.65 -29.28 -4.48
CA GLU A 413 8.88 -29.63 -3.29
C GLU A 413 9.65 -29.33 -1.99
N PRO A 414 8.96 -29.04 -0.87
CA PRO A 414 9.60 -28.82 0.43
C PRO A 414 10.41 -30.03 0.94
N THR A 415 11.67 -29.82 1.34
CA THR A 415 12.42 -30.84 2.09
C THR A 415 11.93 -30.91 3.55
N SER A 416 12.32 -31.94 4.31
CA SER A 416 12.04 -32.02 5.75
C SER A 416 12.58 -30.81 6.54
N SER A 417 13.74 -30.28 6.14
CA SER A 417 14.37 -29.09 6.74
C SER A 417 13.69 -27.77 6.36
N LYS A 418 12.75 -27.77 5.40
CA LYS A 418 12.03 -26.56 4.98
C LYS A 418 11.24 -25.91 6.10
N ARG A 419 10.67 -26.71 7.01
CA ARG A 419 9.93 -26.21 8.18
C ARG A 419 10.81 -25.36 9.09
N PHE A 420 12.07 -25.78 9.29
CA PHE A 420 13.04 -25.03 10.06
C PHE A 420 13.41 -23.70 9.37
N TYR A 421 13.68 -23.73 8.07
CA TYR A 421 13.91 -22.50 7.29
C TYR A 421 12.73 -21.53 7.37
N ASP A 422 11.51 -22.05 7.29
CA ASP A 422 10.29 -21.24 7.36
C ASP A 422 10.12 -20.60 8.74
N GLY A 423 10.33 -21.36 9.82
CA GLY A 423 10.31 -20.82 11.19
C GLY A 423 11.40 -19.77 11.42
N LEU A 424 12.64 -20.05 10.98
CA LEU A 424 13.77 -19.13 11.13
C LEU A 424 13.54 -17.82 10.34
N THR A 425 13.10 -17.92 9.09
CA THR A 425 12.86 -16.74 8.25
C THR A 425 11.62 -15.96 8.66
N LEU A 426 10.62 -16.62 9.26
CA LEU A 426 9.52 -15.94 9.96
C LEU A 426 10.06 -15.09 11.10
N VAL A 427 10.79 -15.69 12.05
CA VAL A 427 11.34 -14.98 13.20
C VAL A 427 12.27 -13.84 12.75
N ALA A 428 13.16 -14.10 11.79
CA ALA A 428 14.07 -13.07 11.26
C ALA A 428 13.30 -11.90 10.63
N THR A 429 12.24 -12.17 9.87
CA THR A 429 11.41 -11.13 9.26
C THR A 429 10.67 -10.32 10.33
N GLN A 430 10.04 -11.01 11.29
CA GLN A 430 9.28 -10.37 12.37
C GLN A 430 10.15 -9.61 13.36
N LEU A 431 11.44 -9.91 13.49
CA LEU A 431 12.37 -9.07 14.27
C LEU A 431 12.95 -7.92 13.46
N THR A 432 13.19 -8.10 12.16
CA THR A 432 13.85 -7.08 11.32
C THR A 432 12.89 -5.95 10.92
N PHE A 433 11.63 -6.26 10.60
CA PHE A 433 10.66 -5.26 10.15
C PHE A 433 10.27 -4.25 11.23
N PRO A 434 9.94 -4.67 12.47
CA PRO A 434 9.76 -3.76 13.59
C PRO A 434 10.97 -2.86 13.86
N PHE A 435 12.19 -3.39 13.83
CA PHE A 435 13.39 -2.55 13.92
C PHE A 435 13.43 -1.51 12.79
N THR A 436 13.16 -1.95 11.55
CA THR A 436 13.15 -1.10 10.36
C THR A 436 12.09 0.00 10.40
N THR A 437 10.91 -0.30 10.96
CA THR A 437 9.75 0.61 10.99
C THR A 437 9.69 1.47 12.26
N THR A 438 10.55 1.22 13.25
CA THR A 438 10.62 2.05 14.47
C THR A 438 10.81 3.55 14.17
N PRO A 439 11.73 3.97 13.27
CA PRO A 439 11.88 5.38 12.89
C PRO A 439 10.63 5.97 12.24
N PHE A 440 9.86 5.14 11.51
CA PHE A 440 8.62 5.57 10.87
C PHE A 440 7.56 5.96 11.91
N ILE A 441 7.58 5.33 13.09
CA ILE A 441 6.67 5.63 14.19
C ILE A 441 7.17 6.83 15.01
N LEU A 442 8.48 6.90 15.27
CA LEU A 442 9.08 7.97 16.09
C LEU A 442 9.22 9.30 15.35
N LEU A 443 9.28 9.29 14.01
CA LEU A 443 9.40 10.46 13.12
C LEU A 443 10.72 11.25 13.25
N GLY A 444 11.16 11.60 14.45
CA GLY A 444 12.37 12.38 14.72
C GLY A 444 13.66 11.59 14.51
N LEU A 445 14.69 12.26 13.97
CA LEU A 445 16.00 11.64 13.73
C LEU A 445 16.66 11.18 15.04
N THR A 446 16.73 12.07 16.03
CA THR A 446 17.39 11.81 17.31
C THR A 446 16.74 10.64 18.05
N ASP A 447 15.42 10.64 18.14
CA ASP A 447 14.64 9.58 18.80
C ASP A 447 14.78 8.24 18.09
N SER A 448 14.74 8.25 16.76
CA SER A 448 14.98 7.06 15.93
C SER A 448 16.35 6.44 16.20
N LEU A 449 17.41 7.26 16.23
CA LEU A 449 18.77 6.81 16.53
C LEU A 449 18.91 6.37 18.00
N LYS A 450 18.24 7.06 18.93
CA LYS A 450 18.24 6.70 20.37
C LYS A 450 17.63 5.31 20.58
N ALA A 451 16.51 5.02 19.91
CA ALA A 451 15.83 3.73 19.95
C ALA A 451 16.67 2.62 19.30
N TRP A 452 17.24 2.84 18.11
CA TRP A 452 18.12 1.87 17.46
C TRP A 452 19.39 1.59 18.28
N ARG A 453 20.01 2.61 18.87
CA ARG A 453 21.14 2.43 19.80
C ARG A 453 20.74 1.61 21.03
N GLY A 454 19.49 1.76 21.48
CA GLY A 454 18.92 0.98 22.58
C GLY A 454 18.94 -0.54 22.34
N VAL A 455 19.06 -0.99 21.09
CA VAL A 455 19.18 -2.41 20.72
C VAL A 455 20.44 -2.69 19.90
N TYR A 456 21.47 -1.84 20.05
CA TYR A 456 22.77 -1.96 19.38
C TYR A 456 22.70 -2.05 17.85
N PHE A 457 21.71 -1.40 17.24
CA PHE A 457 21.53 -1.39 15.79
C PHE A 457 21.42 -2.78 15.15
N TYR A 458 20.97 -3.82 15.89
CA TYR A 458 21.06 -5.21 15.43
C TYR A 458 20.48 -5.44 14.04
N GLY A 459 19.34 -4.81 13.70
CA GLY A 459 18.68 -5.00 12.40
C GLY A 459 19.44 -4.35 11.25
N LEU A 460 20.12 -3.23 11.50
CA LEU A 460 20.98 -2.58 10.51
C LEU A 460 22.26 -3.40 10.31
N VAL A 461 22.92 -3.77 11.41
CA VAL A 461 24.16 -4.57 11.38
C VAL A 461 23.92 -5.91 10.71
N SER A 462 22.86 -6.63 11.06
CA SER A 462 22.53 -7.93 10.44
C SER A 462 22.24 -7.78 8.95
N THR A 463 21.47 -6.76 8.54
CA THR A 463 21.18 -6.50 7.13
C THR A 463 22.44 -6.21 6.33
N LEU A 464 23.31 -5.33 6.84
CA LEU A 464 24.58 -5.01 6.18
C LEU A 464 25.51 -6.22 6.11
N ALA A 465 25.62 -7.01 7.18
CA ALA A 465 26.42 -8.23 7.19
C ALA A 465 25.92 -9.22 6.13
N CYS A 466 24.60 -9.40 5.98
CA CYS A 466 24.03 -10.22 4.92
C CYS A 466 24.37 -9.69 3.52
N LEU A 467 24.26 -8.37 3.30
CA LEU A 467 24.61 -7.77 2.01
C LEU A 467 26.09 -7.94 1.67
N VAL A 468 26.99 -7.71 2.65
CA VAL A 468 28.44 -7.92 2.48
C VAL A 468 28.74 -9.37 2.17
N PHE A 469 28.11 -10.33 2.87
CA PHE A 469 28.26 -11.74 2.56
C PHE A 469 27.86 -12.06 1.11
N PHE A 470 26.74 -11.53 0.63
CA PHE A 470 26.31 -11.74 -0.75
C PHE A 470 27.14 -10.95 -1.79
N ALA A 471 27.86 -9.90 -1.40
CA ALA A 471 28.84 -9.22 -2.23
C ALA A 471 30.22 -9.91 -2.24
N SER A 472 30.45 -10.86 -1.33
CA SER A 472 31.70 -11.62 -1.22
C SER A 472 31.72 -12.89 -2.10
N PRO A 473 32.87 -13.58 -2.21
CA PRO A 473 32.95 -14.92 -2.83
C PRO A 473 31.98 -15.96 -2.23
N GLY A 474 31.43 -15.71 -1.04
CA GLY A 474 30.39 -16.56 -0.44
C GLY A 474 29.16 -16.77 -1.33
N LYS A 475 28.76 -15.76 -2.12
CA LYS A 475 27.68 -15.90 -3.11
C LYS A 475 28.04 -16.88 -4.22
N ALA A 476 29.27 -16.82 -4.73
CA ALA A 476 29.76 -17.75 -5.75
C ALA A 476 29.83 -19.18 -5.20
N LEU A 477 30.28 -19.35 -3.95
CA LEU A 477 30.28 -20.64 -3.27
C LEU A 477 28.87 -21.24 -3.13
N LEU A 478 27.89 -20.44 -2.69
CA LEU A 478 26.50 -20.90 -2.61
C LEU A 478 25.96 -21.30 -3.98
N LYS A 479 26.27 -20.52 -5.02
CA LYS A 479 25.87 -20.82 -6.39
C LYS A 479 26.49 -22.14 -6.89
N SER A 480 27.81 -22.34 -6.71
CA SER A 480 28.48 -23.60 -7.06
C SER A 480 27.84 -24.80 -6.38
N ARG A 481 27.57 -24.71 -5.08
CA ARG A 481 26.91 -25.80 -4.34
C ARG A 481 25.48 -26.07 -4.80
N LEU A 482 24.74 -25.04 -5.22
CA LEU A 482 23.41 -25.22 -5.80
C LEU A 482 23.49 -25.92 -7.16
N GLU A 483 24.45 -25.53 -8.00
CA GLU A 483 24.70 -26.14 -9.31
C GLU A 483 25.16 -27.59 -9.17
N GLU A 484 26.05 -27.90 -8.22
CA GLU A 484 26.45 -29.27 -7.89
C GLU A 484 25.25 -30.11 -7.44
N ARG A 485 24.41 -29.57 -6.55
CA ARG A 485 23.21 -30.26 -6.04
C ARG A 485 22.18 -30.51 -7.14
N GLN A 486 22.01 -29.54 -8.06
CA GLN A 486 21.17 -29.71 -9.24
C GLN A 486 21.79 -30.71 -10.21
N GLY A 487 23.08 -30.64 -10.48
CA GLY A 487 23.80 -31.57 -11.37
C GLY A 487 23.79 -33.01 -10.87
N GLN A 488 23.96 -33.24 -9.55
CA GLN A 488 23.83 -34.55 -8.92
C GLN A 488 22.40 -35.11 -8.97
N ALA A 489 21.40 -34.24 -8.85
CA ALA A 489 20.00 -34.65 -8.97
C ALA A 489 19.62 -34.92 -10.42
N SER A 490 20.06 -34.07 -11.36
CA SER A 490 19.89 -34.23 -12.80
C SER A 490 20.63 -35.47 -13.32
N SER A 491 21.82 -35.81 -12.82
CA SER A 491 22.52 -37.05 -13.22
C SER A 491 21.81 -38.31 -12.71
N ARG A 492 21.15 -38.26 -11.55
CA ARG A 492 20.22 -39.32 -11.09
C ARG A 492 18.96 -39.40 -11.95
N LEU A 493 18.48 -38.27 -12.47
CA LEU A 493 17.28 -38.17 -13.31
C LEU A 493 17.50 -38.47 -14.79
N VAL A 494 18.72 -38.32 -15.32
CA VAL A 494 19.11 -38.83 -16.65
C VAL A 494 18.89 -40.34 -16.74
N ARG A 495 18.80 -41.04 -15.60
CA ARG A 495 18.39 -42.44 -15.50
C ARG A 495 16.86 -42.66 -15.49
N SER A 496 16.01 -41.63 -15.48
CA SER A 496 14.54 -41.78 -15.42
C SER A 496 13.67 -40.79 -16.21
N ILE A 497 14.23 -39.93 -17.07
CA ILE A 497 13.51 -39.07 -18.04
C ILE A 497 12.62 -37.93 -17.48
N SER A 498 12.80 -36.79 -18.17
CA SER A 498 12.11 -35.47 -18.35
C SER A 498 10.94 -34.97 -17.46
N SER A 499 11.08 -33.75 -16.89
CA SER A 499 10.63 -32.45 -17.49
C SER A 499 10.55 -31.27 -16.49
N GLU A 500 10.64 -30.05 -17.06
CA GLU A 500 10.49 -28.62 -16.66
C GLU A 500 9.52 -28.20 -15.53
N SER A 501 9.42 -26.97 -14.98
CA SER A 501 10.19 -25.70 -14.89
C SER A 501 9.56 -24.87 -13.74
N LEU A 502 10.25 -23.89 -13.16
CA LEU A 502 9.64 -22.92 -12.22
C LEU A 502 10.14 -21.49 -12.49
N THR A 503 9.31 -20.68 -13.16
CA THR A 503 9.45 -19.21 -13.15
C THR A 503 8.12 -18.56 -12.77
N GLY A 504 8.14 -17.69 -11.76
CA GLY A 504 6.98 -16.89 -11.38
C GLY A 504 7.27 -15.93 -10.23
N GLY A 505 7.04 -14.63 -10.44
CA GLY A 505 7.02 -13.63 -9.37
C GLY A 505 7.34 -12.20 -9.83
N GLU A 506 6.32 -11.39 -10.05
CA GLU A 506 6.40 -9.96 -10.44
C GLU A 506 6.87 -9.05 -9.29
N PRO A 507 7.59 -7.95 -9.52
CA PRO A 507 8.10 -7.07 -8.45
C PRO A 507 6.98 -6.40 -7.62
N ILE A 508 7.17 -6.34 -6.30
CA ILE A 508 6.31 -5.64 -5.32
C ILE A 508 7.14 -4.45 -4.77
N LEU A 509 6.49 -3.33 -4.47
CA LEU A 509 7.10 -2.03 -4.10
C LEU A 509 7.92 -1.32 -5.17
N GLY A 510 7.83 -1.75 -6.43
CA GLY A 510 8.61 -1.14 -7.49
C GLY A 510 10.12 -1.25 -7.23
N ILE A 511 10.55 -2.37 -6.66
CA ILE A 511 11.96 -2.68 -6.48
C ILE A 511 12.33 -3.74 -7.49
N SER A 512 13.41 -3.48 -8.19
CA SER A 512 13.86 -4.27 -9.32
C SER A 512 14.21 -5.72 -8.97
N LYS A 513 14.04 -6.59 -9.97
CA LYS A 513 14.33 -8.02 -9.86
C LYS A 513 15.81 -8.32 -9.67
N ASP A 514 16.73 -7.35 -9.78
CA ASP A 514 18.15 -7.54 -9.43
C ASP A 514 18.87 -6.22 -9.02
N LEU A 515 18.49 -5.58 -7.90
CA LEU A 515 19.02 -4.28 -7.46
C LEU A 515 20.57 -4.13 -7.48
N GLU A 516 21.32 -5.21 -7.27
CA GLU A 516 22.79 -5.24 -7.35
C GLU A 516 23.29 -5.21 -8.80
N GLN A 517 22.69 -6.03 -9.67
CA GLN A 517 22.89 -5.93 -11.13
C GLN A 517 22.45 -4.57 -11.65
N ASP A 518 21.36 -4.01 -11.11
CA ASP A 518 20.83 -2.73 -11.57
C ASP A 518 21.66 -1.54 -11.07
N MET A 519 22.28 -1.64 -9.89
CA MET A 519 23.25 -0.66 -9.40
C MET A 519 24.53 -0.70 -10.25
N SER A 520 25.04 -1.90 -10.55
CA SER A 520 26.21 -2.04 -11.41
C SER A 520 25.92 -1.62 -12.85
N GLU A 521 24.74 -1.93 -13.38
CA GLU A 521 24.27 -1.44 -14.68
C GLU A 521 24.09 0.08 -14.68
N ALA A 522 23.51 0.67 -13.63
CA ALA A 522 23.40 2.11 -13.49
C ALA A 522 24.77 2.80 -13.40
N MET A 523 25.74 2.24 -12.67
CA MET A 523 27.11 2.74 -12.63
C MET A 523 27.76 2.67 -14.02
N ARG A 524 27.50 1.59 -14.77
CA ARG A 524 27.97 1.46 -16.15
C ARG A 524 27.31 2.47 -17.08
N GLU A 525 26.00 2.69 -16.99
CA GLU A 525 25.27 3.71 -17.76
C GLU A 525 25.75 5.13 -17.42
N ILE A 526 26.01 5.44 -16.15
CA ILE A 526 26.56 6.74 -15.74
C ILE A 526 27.97 6.91 -16.31
N LYS A 527 28.79 5.86 -16.24
CA LYS A 527 30.14 5.88 -16.79
C LYS A 527 30.11 6.14 -18.31
N THR A 528 29.24 5.45 -19.05
CA THR A 528 29.11 5.67 -20.50
C THR A 528 28.51 7.03 -20.85
N GLU A 529 27.55 7.57 -20.08
CA GLU A 529 27.03 8.93 -20.27
C GLU A 529 28.11 10.00 -20.00
N VAL A 530 28.94 9.80 -18.97
CA VAL A 530 30.06 10.69 -18.64
C VAL A 530 31.13 10.64 -19.73
N GLU A 531 31.49 9.44 -20.19
CA GLU A 531 32.43 9.23 -21.30
C GLU A 531 31.92 9.87 -22.60
N ALA A 532 30.62 9.70 -22.92
CA ALA A 532 30.00 10.34 -24.09
C ALA A 532 29.99 11.87 -24.00
N ARG A 533 29.77 12.44 -22.81
CA ARG A 533 29.84 13.90 -22.58
C ARG A 533 31.28 14.43 -22.62
N GLN A 534 32.25 13.64 -22.19
CA GLN A 534 33.66 13.98 -22.30
C GLN A 534 34.15 13.92 -23.75
N HIS A 535 33.70 12.93 -24.53
CA HIS A 535 33.96 12.87 -25.98
C HIS A 535 33.36 14.06 -26.72
N LYS A 536 32.12 14.46 -26.40
CA LYS A 536 31.45 15.62 -27.01
C LYS A 536 32.06 16.98 -26.62
N LYS A 537 32.91 17.02 -25.58
CA LYS A 537 33.69 18.21 -25.20
C LYS A 537 35.09 18.24 -25.81
N ARG A 538 35.54 17.12 -26.40
CA ARG A 538 36.85 16.96 -27.04
C ARG A 538 36.78 16.95 -28.57
N SER A 539 35.59 16.73 -29.14
CA SER A 539 35.22 17.09 -30.52
C SER A 539 34.70 18.51 -30.57
#